data_AF-A0A917J809-F1
#
_entry.id   AF-A0A917J809-F1
#
_cell.length_a   1.000
_cell.length_b   1.000
_cell.length_c   1.000
_cell.angle_alpha   90.00
_cell.angle_beta   90.00
_cell.angle_gamma   90.00
#
_symmetry.space_group_name_H-M   'P 1'
#
loop_
_entity.id
_entity.type
_entity.pdbx_description
1 polymer ?
#
loop_
_entity_poly.entity_id
_entity_poly.type
_entity_poly.pdbx_seq_one_letter_code
_entity_poly.pdbx_strand_id
1 'polypeptide(L)'
;MMKSTFAGFKPLYVLGLASVFLLAGFSLYIDKQDTISWSNQCLFQSYDSSGELKLKKWELTVTADAFMRFRKTFQNGKQEYYSFNIRRFKDMDYLGNTNKGIIRLSTLADDIIVQTYNDRKGNVDSMSTTLKIPVKNMGAERLDSLYQALTYLKSK
;
A
#
# COMPACT_ATOMS: atom_id res chain seq x y z
N MET A 1 25.17 77.71 15.84
CA MET A 1 26.45 76.99 15.69
C MET A 1 26.20 75.50 15.94
N MET A 2 26.45 74.71 14.87
CA MET A 2 26.50 73.25 14.69
C MET A 2 25.47 72.30 15.33
N LYS A 3 24.68 71.70 14.42
CA LYS A 3 23.99 70.40 14.54
C LYS A 3 25.02 69.27 14.43
N SER A 4 24.90 68.21 15.21
CA SER A 4 25.63 66.92 15.02
C SER A 4 24.61 65.77 14.92
N THR A 5 24.29 65.34 13.70
CA THR A 5 24.75 64.12 12.98
C THR A 5 24.00 62.83 13.35
N PHE A 6 23.30 62.31 12.33
CA PHE A 6 22.59 61.03 12.25
C PHE A 6 23.56 59.83 12.17
N ALA A 7 23.22 58.75 12.86
CA ALA A 7 23.44 57.34 12.47
C ALA A 7 22.53 56.50 13.40
N GLY A 8 21.57 55.67 12.99
CA GLY A 8 21.45 54.89 11.77
C GLY A 8 21.63 53.41 12.12
N PHE A 9 20.66 52.75 12.76
CA PHE A 9 20.60 51.28 12.85
C PHE A 9 19.14 50.82 13.00
N LYS A 10 18.59 50.21 11.93
CA LYS A 10 17.24 49.62 11.92
C LYS A 10 17.33 48.16 12.38
N PRO A 11 16.61 47.69 13.40
CA PRO A 11 16.54 46.28 13.74
C PRO A 11 15.30 45.68 13.05
N LEU A 12 15.41 45.27 11.78
CA LEU A 12 14.27 44.66 11.09
C LEU A 12 14.68 43.66 9.99
N TYR A 13 15.64 42.77 10.23
CA TYR A 13 15.95 41.67 9.29
C TYR A 13 16.53 40.43 9.99
N VAL A 14 15.93 39.98 11.10
CA VAL A 14 16.35 38.69 11.74
C VAL A 14 15.20 37.67 11.84
N LEU A 15 13.96 38.03 11.48
CA LEU A 15 12.79 37.13 11.54
C LEU A 15 12.46 36.40 10.22
N GLY A 16 13.27 36.56 9.17
CA GLY A 16 12.95 36.05 7.81
C GLY A 16 13.66 34.77 7.38
N LEU A 17 14.51 34.17 8.21
CA LEU A 17 15.34 32.99 7.83
C LEU A 17 14.98 31.70 8.57
N ALA A 18 14.07 31.73 9.54
CA ALA A 18 13.64 30.54 10.28
C ALA A 18 12.49 29.76 9.60
N SER A 19 11.82 30.34 8.60
CA SER A 19 10.66 29.72 7.93
C SER A 19 11.01 28.85 6.73
N VAL A 20 12.27 28.84 6.26
CA VAL A 20 12.70 28.04 5.09
C VAL A 20 13.12 26.61 5.48
N PHE A 21 13.36 26.33 6.77
CA PHE A 21 13.76 24.99 7.22
C PHE A 21 12.60 24.02 7.48
N LEU A 22 11.34 24.46 7.40
CA LEU A 22 10.16 23.59 7.63
C LEU A 22 9.63 22.91 6.36
N LEU A 23 10.27 23.12 5.20
CA LEU A 23 9.96 22.43 3.94
C LEU A 23 11.04 21.44 3.51
N ALA A 24 11.96 21.08 4.41
CA ALA A 24 12.80 19.91 4.22
C ALA A 24 11.88 18.69 4.29
N GLY A 25 11.42 18.23 3.12
CA GLY A 25 10.58 17.07 2.97
C GLY A 25 11.13 15.93 3.82
N PHE A 26 10.27 15.39 4.68
CA PHE A 26 10.52 14.13 5.34
C PHE A 26 10.70 13.06 4.26
N SER A 27 11.92 12.90 3.75
CA SER A 27 12.35 11.61 3.23
C SER A 27 12.58 10.75 4.46
N LEU A 28 11.48 10.35 5.11
CA LEU A 28 11.51 9.24 6.06
C LEU A 28 12.25 8.14 5.33
N TYR A 29 13.41 7.76 5.85
CA TYR A 29 14.06 6.54 5.44
C TYR A 29 13.11 5.44 5.89
N ILE A 30 12.16 5.08 5.02
CA ILE A 30 11.21 4.02 5.34
C ILE A 30 12.02 2.74 5.27
N ASP A 31 12.25 2.14 6.44
CA ASP A 31 12.91 0.85 6.51
C ASP A 31 12.07 -0.21 5.80
N LYS A 32 12.72 -1.19 5.18
CA LYS A 32 12.01 -2.25 4.46
C LYS A 32 11.05 -3.01 5.38
N GLN A 33 11.44 -3.25 6.62
CA GLN A 33 10.61 -3.96 7.58
C GLN A 33 9.41 -3.12 8.01
N ASP A 34 9.58 -1.80 8.15
CA ASP A 34 8.48 -0.87 8.45
C ASP A 34 7.48 -0.81 7.30
N THR A 35 7.94 -0.74 6.05
CA THR A 35 7.06 -0.78 4.87
C THR A 35 6.25 -2.07 4.81
N ILE A 36 6.88 -3.22 5.09
CA ILE A 36 6.22 -4.53 5.12
C ILE A 36 5.17 -4.56 6.23
N SER A 37 5.52 -4.09 7.42
CA SER A 37 4.63 -4.09 8.60
C SER A 37 3.43 -3.19 8.36
N TRP A 38 3.67 -1.98 7.84
CA TRP A 38 2.62 -1.04 7.45
C TRP A 38 1.71 -1.62 6.36
N SER A 39 2.26 -2.25 5.32
CA SER A 39 1.48 -2.85 4.23
C SER A 39 0.57 -3.96 4.74
N ASN A 40 1.12 -4.85 5.59
CA ASN A 40 0.36 -5.92 6.24
C ASN A 40 -0.78 -5.37 7.09
N GLN A 41 -0.51 -4.37 7.91
CA GLN A 41 -1.52 -3.75 8.76
C GLN A 41 -2.61 -3.08 7.93
N CYS A 42 -2.23 -2.31 6.91
CA CYS A 42 -3.17 -1.63 6.01
C CYS A 42 -4.09 -2.64 5.32
N LEU A 43 -3.54 -3.69 4.72
CA LEU A 43 -4.30 -4.73 4.04
C LEU A 43 -5.19 -5.52 5.01
N PHE A 44 -4.68 -5.85 6.20
CA PHE A 44 -5.46 -6.58 7.20
C PHE A 44 -6.67 -5.78 7.70
N GLN A 45 -6.48 -4.50 8.01
CA GLN A 45 -7.55 -3.62 8.50
C GLN A 45 -8.58 -3.28 7.43
N SER A 46 -8.15 -3.23 6.17
CA SER A 46 -8.99 -2.83 5.04
C SER A 46 -9.69 -4.01 4.36
N TYR A 47 -9.26 -5.25 4.51
CA TYR A 47 -9.90 -6.38 3.82
C TYR A 47 -11.40 -6.50 4.16
N ASP A 48 -12.25 -6.58 3.13
CA ASP A 48 -13.69 -6.78 3.27
C ASP A 48 -14.10 -8.21 2.90
N SER A 49 -14.27 -9.06 3.91
CA SER A 49 -14.77 -10.42 3.74
C SER A 49 -16.29 -10.53 3.58
N SER A 50 -17.05 -9.43 3.72
CA SER A 50 -18.52 -9.50 3.76
C SER A 50 -19.16 -9.99 2.45
N GLY A 51 -18.48 -9.85 1.32
CA GLY A 51 -18.94 -10.37 0.02
C GLY A 51 -18.65 -11.86 -0.20
N GLU A 52 -17.84 -12.50 0.65
CA GLU A 52 -17.38 -13.87 0.46
C GLU A 52 -18.24 -14.85 1.27
N LEU A 53 -19.25 -15.42 0.61
CA LEU A 53 -20.13 -16.41 1.23
C LEU A 53 -19.32 -17.64 1.69
N LYS A 54 -19.53 -18.05 2.95
CA LYS A 54 -18.90 -19.24 3.56
C LYS A 54 -17.37 -19.16 3.67
N LEU A 55 -16.78 -17.97 3.68
CA LEU A 55 -15.37 -17.79 4.04
C LEU A 55 -15.18 -18.13 5.52
N LYS A 56 -14.31 -19.10 5.82
CA LYS A 56 -13.98 -19.54 7.19
C LYS A 56 -12.77 -18.79 7.74
N LYS A 57 -11.73 -18.63 6.93
CA LYS A 57 -10.47 -17.98 7.30
C LYS A 57 -9.87 -17.31 6.08
N TRP A 58 -9.18 -16.20 6.27
CA TRP A 58 -8.33 -15.59 5.26
C TRP A 58 -7.00 -15.16 5.89
N GLU A 59 -5.97 -15.11 5.07
CA GLU A 59 -4.61 -14.71 5.43
C GLU A 59 -4.05 -13.89 4.27
N LEU A 60 -3.75 -12.62 4.49
CA LEU A 60 -3.14 -11.73 3.50
C LEU A 60 -1.86 -11.18 4.09
N THR A 61 -0.72 -11.50 3.46
CA THR A 61 0.59 -11.17 4.00
C THR A 61 1.54 -10.71 2.90
N VAL A 62 2.26 -9.63 3.15
CA VAL A 62 3.46 -9.19 2.43
C VAL A 62 4.69 -9.68 3.18
N THR A 63 5.60 -10.35 2.49
CA THR A 63 6.76 -11.02 3.06
C THR A 63 8.07 -10.28 2.77
N ALA A 64 9.14 -10.64 3.49
CA ALA A 64 10.47 -10.02 3.34
C ALA A 64 11.14 -10.29 1.98
N ASP A 65 10.79 -11.39 1.33
CA ASP A 65 11.18 -11.75 -0.04
C ASP A 65 10.29 -11.08 -1.12
N ALA A 66 9.53 -10.04 -0.74
CA ALA A 66 8.68 -9.25 -1.63
C ALA A 66 7.58 -10.05 -2.32
N PHE A 67 7.00 -11.04 -1.63
CA PHE A 67 5.77 -11.70 -2.06
C PHE A 67 4.56 -11.17 -1.29
N MET A 68 3.47 -10.93 -2.01
CA MET A 68 2.14 -10.84 -1.43
C MET A 68 1.46 -12.19 -1.58
N ARG A 69 1.10 -12.81 -0.44
CA ARG A 69 0.41 -14.08 -0.38
C ARG A 69 -0.98 -13.86 0.17
N PHE A 70 -1.98 -14.32 -0.57
CA PHE A 70 -3.37 -14.25 -0.15
C PHE A 70 -3.96 -15.65 -0.15
N ARG A 71 -4.36 -16.13 1.02
CA ARG A 71 -5.02 -17.42 1.17
C ARG A 71 -6.43 -17.20 1.69
N LYS A 72 -7.40 -17.85 1.06
CA LYS A 72 -8.78 -17.96 1.52
C LYS A 72 -9.09 -19.43 1.80
N THR A 73 -9.74 -19.70 2.92
CA THR A 73 -10.24 -21.03 3.27
C THR A 73 -11.74 -20.94 3.52
N PHE A 74 -12.51 -21.76 2.81
CA PHE A 74 -13.96 -21.79 2.90
C PHE A 74 -14.44 -22.90 3.84
N GLN A 75 -15.68 -22.80 4.31
CA GLN A 75 -16.27 -23.76 5.26
C GLN A 75 -16.32 -25.19 4.73
N ASN A 76 -16.42 -25.38 3.41
CA ASN A 76 -16.41 -26.69 2.76
C ASN A 76 -14.99 -27.28 2.58
N GLY A 77 -13.95 -26.63 3.10
CA GLY A 77 -12.56 -27.07 2.97
C GLY A 77 -11.88 -26.65 1.68
N LYS A 78 -12.59 -25.98 0.73
CA LYS A 78 -11.98 -25.36 -0.44
C LYS A 78 -10.99 -24.29 0.01
N GLN A 79 -9.86 -24.20 -0.66
CA GLN A 79 -8.90 -23.12 -0.50
C GLN A 79 -8.60 -22.44 -1.82
N GLU A 80 -8.36 -21.14 -1.76
CA GLU A 80 -7.82 -20.35 -2.85
C GLU A 80 -6.54 -19.69 -2.38
N TYR A 81 -5.49 -19.80 -3.18
CA TYR A 81 -4.17 -19.28 -2.89
C TYR A 81 -3.71 -18.42 -4.04
N TYR A 82 -3.27 -17.21 -3.71
CA TYR A 82 -2.69 -16.26 -4.62
C TYR A 82 -1.28 -15.94 -4.15
N SER A 83 -0.30 -16.01 -5.05
CA SER A 83 1.08 -15.60 -4.77
C SER A 83 1.53 -14.63 -5.83
N PHE A 84 1.77 -13.40 -5.40
CA PHE A 84 2.15 -12.30 -6.26
C PHE A 84 3.54 -11.81 -5.87
N ASN A 85 4.50 -11.88 -6.79
CA ASN A 85 5.81 -11.27 -6.61
C ASN A 85 5.73 -9.75 -6.84
N ILE A 86 5.88 -8.96 -5.78
CA ILE A 86 5.77 -7.49 -5.82
C ILE A 86 6.81 -6.86 -6.76
N ARG A 87 7.92 -7.55 -7.06
CA ARG A 87 8.87 -7.08 -8.08
C ARG A 87 8.28 -6.99 -9.48
N ARG A 88 7.18 -7.72 -9.74
CA ARG A 88 6.40 -7.68 -10.99
C ARG A 88 5.26 -6.67 -10.96
N PHE A 89 5.08 -5.95 -9.85
CA PHE A 89 4.07 -4.91 -9.71
C PHE A 89 4.19 -3.88 -10.82
N LYS A 90 3.11 -3.74 -11.60
CA LYS A 90 3.00 -2.73 -12.65
C LYS A 90 2.25 -1.52 -12.11
N ASP A 91 1.05 -1.75 -11.58
CA ASP A 91 0.12 -0.68 -11.23
C ASP A 91 -0.93 -1.17 -10.22
N MET A 92 -1.63 -0.21 -9.59
CA MET A 92 -2.76 -0.43 -8.70
C MET A 92 -3.94 0.45 -9.07
N ASP A 93 -5.05 -0.17 -9.44
CA ASP A 93 -6.33 0.52 -9.63
C ASP A 93 -7.24 0.35 -8.41
N TYR A 94 -8.09 1.34 -8.17
CA TYR A 94 -9.17 1.25 -7.19
C TYR A 94 -10.53 1.48 -7.84
N LEU A 95 -11.47 0.56 -7.60
CA LEU A 95 -12.86 0.71 -8.04
C LEU A 95 -13.80 0.63 -6.86
N GLY A 96 -14.41 1.75 -6.52
CA GLY A 96 -15.35 1.85 -5.40
C GLY A 96 -15.47 3.27 -4.89
N ASN A 97 -15.88 3.38 -3.63
CA ASN A 97 -15.95 4.64 -2.89
C ASN A 97 -15.21 4.48 -1.56
N THR A 98 -15.09 5.55 -0.78
CA THR A 98 -14.35 5.54 0.49
C THR A 98 -14.75 4.42 1.47
N ASN A 99 -16.00 3.95 1.42
CA ASN A 99 -16.50 2.92 2.32
C ASN A 99 -16.18 1.50 1.84
N LYS A 100 -16.29 1.22 0.54
CA LYS A 100 -16.09 -0.10 -0.05
C LYS A 100 -15.60 -0.03 -1.50
N GLY A 101 -14.74 -0.96 -1.87
CA GLY A 101 -14.28 -1.12 -3.25
C GLY A 101 -13.40 -2.34 -3.46
N ILE A 102 -12.76 -2.38 -4.62
CA ILE A 102 -11.84 -3.44 -5.03
C ILE A 102 -10.52 -2.78 -5.44
N ILE A 103 -9.44 -3.18 -4.78
CA ILE A 103 -8.08 -2.91 -5.25
C ILE A 103 -7.74 -3.96 -6.31
N ARG A 104 -7.27 -3.52 -7.47
CA ARG A 104 -6.66 -4.38 -8.50
C ARG A 104 -5.17 -4.13 -8.52
N LEU A 105 -4.39 -5.15 -8.19
CA LEU A 105 -2.95 -5.13 -8.38
C LEU A 105 -2.63 -5.82 -9.69
N SER A 106 -1.90 -5.14 -10.58
CA SER A 106 -1.65 -5.60 -11.93
C SER A 106 -0.16 -5.89 -12.17
N THR A 107 0.13 -6.87 -13.02
CA THR A 107 1.47 -7.20 -13.54
C THR A 107 1.53 -7.01 -15.05
N LEU A 108 2.74 -7.02 -15.63
CA LEU A 108 2.92 -6.89 -17.08
C LEU A 108 2.61 -8.20 -17.82
N ALA A 109 2.98 -9.33 -17.23
CA ALA A 109 2.72 -10.66 -17.75
C ALA A 109 1.96 -11.48 -16.68
N ASP A 110 1.69 -12.75 -16.99
CA ASP A 110 1.06 -13.71 -16.09
C ASP A 110 2.03 -14.09 -14.94
N ASP A 111 2.13 -13.22 -13.94
CA ASP A 111 3.11 -13.26 -12.84
C ASP A 111 2.46 -13.52 -11.46
N ILE A 112 1.14 -13.72 -11.42
CA ILE A 112 0.39 -14.02 -10.20
C ILE A 112 -0.08 -15.45 -10.25
N ILE A 113 0.45 -16.30 -9.36
CA ILE A 113 0.02 -17.69 -9.23
C ILE A 113 -1.37 -17.70 -8.59
N VAL A 114 -2.30 -18.44 -9.19
CA VAL A 114 -3.66 -18.67 -8.70
C VAL A 114 -3.89 -20.16 -8.61
N GLN A 115 -4.02 -20.65 -7.38
CA GLN A 115 -4.18 -22.06 -7.07
C GLN A 115 -5.42 -22.31 -6.24
N THR A 116 -6.13 -23.40 -6.52
CA THR A 116 -7.22 -23.87 -5.66
C THR A 116 -6.98 -25.28 -5.17
N TYR A 117 -7.48 -25.57 -3.98
CA TYR A 117 -7.42 -26.90 -3.37
C TYR A 117 -8.81 -27.30 -2.86
N ASN A 118 -9.16 -28.57 -2.95
CA ASN A 118 -10.48 -29.10 -2.60
C ASN A 118 -11.64 -28.37 -3.32
N ASP A 119 -11.42 -27.92 -4.55
CA ASP A 119 -12.51 -27.38 -5.36
C ASP A 119 -13.33 -28.53 -5.95
N ARG A 120 -14.67 -28.44 -5.84
CA ARG A 120 -15.61 -29.45 -6.35
C ARG A 120 -15.53 -29.60 -7.87
N LYS A 121 -15.07 -28.55 -8.56
CA LYS A 121 -14.88 -28.55 -10.03
C LYS A 121 -13.48 -29.02 -10.46
N GLY A 122 -12.63 -29.39 -9.51
CA GLY A 122 -11.22 -29.71 -9.74
C GLY A 122 -10.32 -28.54 -9.34
N ASN A 123 -9.12 -28.88 -8.86
CA ASN A 123 -8.12 -27.91 -8.46
C ASN A 123 -7.62 -27.15 -9.69
N VAL A 124 -7.47 -25.84 -9.53
CA VAL A 124 -6.93 -24.94 -10.54
C VAL A 124 -5.47 -24.65 -10.18
N ASP A 125 -4.61 -24.65 -11.17
CA ASP A 125 -3.24 -24.12 -11.10
C ASP A 125 -3.03 -23.27 -12.35
N SER A 126 -2.99 -21.95 -12.17
CA SER A 126 -2.98 -21.00 -13.28
C SER A 126 -2.20 -19.75 -12.90
N MET A 127 -1.88 -18.97 -13.92
CA MET A 127 -1.25 -17.67 -13.77
C MET A 127 -2.23 -16.56 -14.17
N SER A 128 -2.10 -15.38 -13.57
CA SER A 128 -2.93 -14.22 -13.86
C SER A 128 -2.10 -12.93 -13.90
N THR A 129 -2.62 -11.93 -14.61
CA THR A 129 -2.08 -10.58 -14.63
C THR A 129 -2.67 -9.66 -13.56
N THR A 130 -3.68 -10.09 -12.81
CA THR A 130 -4.38 -9.22 -11.85
C THR A 130 -4.82 -9.94 -10.59
N LEU A 131 -4.50 -9.38 -9.43
CA LEU A 131 -5.03 -9.78 -8.13
C LEU A 131 -6.09 -8.77 -7.67
N LYS A 132 -7.29 -9.26 -7.38
CA LYS A 132 -8.42 -8.45 -6.88
C LYS A 132 -8.56 -8.64 -5.38
N ILE A 133 -8.52 -7.55 -4.63
CA ILE A 133 -8.65 -7.55 -3.17
C ILE A 133 -9.85 -6.65 -2.80
N PRO A 134 -10.98 -7.24 -2.37
CA PRO A 134 -12.08 -6.49 -1.79
C PRO A 134 -11.63 -5.78 -0.51
N VAL A 135 -11.92 -4.48 -0.43
CA VAL A 135 -11.53 -3.65 0.71
C VAL A 135 -12.65 -2.71 1.14
N LYS A 136 -12.55 -2.25 2.38
CA LYS A 136 -13.39 -1.25 3.03
C LYS A 136 -12.53 -0.19 3.71
N ASN A 137 -13.11 0.98 3.97
CA ASN A 137 -12.47 2.08 4.68
C ASN A 137 -11.12 2.50 4.05
N MET A 138 -11.11 2.63 2.71
CA MET A 138 -9.94 3.03 1.94
C MET A 138 -10.14 4.44 1.40
N GLY A 139 -9.69 5.43 2.18
CA GLY A 139 -9.58 6.82 1.71
C GLY A 139 -8.42 7.01 0.73
N ALA A 140 -8.43 8.13 0.02
CA ALA A 140 -7.42 8.46 -1.00
C ALA A 140 -5.99 8.40 -0.44
N GLU A 141 -5.76 8.97 0.75
CA GLU A 141 -4.44 8.96 1.41
C GLU A 141 -3.93 7.54 1.71
N ARG A 142 -4.82 6.65 2.16
CA ARG A 142 -4.47 5.26 2.46
C ARG A 142 -4.20 4.46 1.18
N LEU A 143 -4.93 4.74 0.11
CA LEU A 143 -4.67 4.15 -1.21
C LEU A 143 -3.32 4.61 -1.76
N ASP A 144 -3.03 5.91 -1.72
CA ASP A 144 -1.74 6.44 -2.17
C ASP A 144 -0.60 5.88 -1.33
N SER A 145 -0.73 5.87 0.00
CA SER A 145 0.27 5.28 0.88
C SER A 145 0.52 3.79 0.57
N LEU A 146 -0.52 3.03 0.22
CA LEU A 146 -0.38 1.62 -0.19
C LEU A 146 0.34 1.48 -1.52
N TYR A 147 0.00 2.34 -2.48
CA TYR A 147 0.67 2.39 -3.76
C TYR A 147 2.17 2.69 -3.61
N GLN A 148 2.53 3.69 -2.80
CA GLN A 148 3.93 4.05 -2.53
C GLN A 148 4.68 2.92 -1.84
N ALA A 149 4.05 2.25 -0.86
CA ALA A 149 4.65 1.12 -0.16
C ALA A 149 4.94 -0.05 -1.12
N LEU A 150 3.98 -0.43 -1.99
CA LEU A 150 4.18 -1.49 -2.97
C LEU A 150 5.25 -1.11 -4.02
N THR A 151 5.26 0.16 -4.45
CA THR A 151 6.27 0.69 -5.38
C THR A 151 7.67 0.68 -4.76
N TYR A 152 7.79 1.04 -3.48
CA TYR A 152 9.03 0.94 -2.73
C TYR A 152 9.51 -0.52 -2.67
N LEU A 153 8.63 -1.45 -2.28
CA LEU A 153 8.98 -2.88 -2.16
C LEU A 153 9.37 -3.50 -3.50
N LYS A 154 8.78 -3.04 -4.61
CA LYS A 154 9.19 -3.44 -5.97
C LYS A 154 10.66 -3.09 -6.26
N SER A 155 11.13 -1.95 -5.74
CA SER A 155 12.48 -1.43 -6.00
C SER A 155 13.60 -2.08 -5.16
N LYS A 156 13.27 -2.94 -4.20
CA LYS A 156 14.20 -3.59 -3.26
C LYS A 156 14.43 -5.07 -3.59
#